data_AF-A0A7D9LIK7-F1
#
_entry.id   AF-A0A7D9LIK7-F1
#
_cell.length_a   1.000
_cell.length_b   1.000
_cell.length_c   1.000
_cell.angle_alpha   90.00
_cell.angle_beta   90.00
_cell.angle_gamma   90.00
#
_symmetry.space_group_name_H-M   'P 1'
#
loop_
_entity.id
_entity.type
_entity.pdbx_description
1 polymer ?
#
loop_
_entity_poly.entity_id
_entity_poly.type
_entity_poly.pdbx_seq_one_letter_code
_entity_poly.pdbx_strand_id
1 'polypeptide(L)'
;MHDSTENRIIDNWSNTFSKAEDSRENVCHNQSSSNSSNSSFNLQGSREDFHQIQSSITSPTPCCAPKQPILKECNQKKFGNEKTSRDFNPQWYKTYPWISFDIERRQCVCFACREFMRDNTFTFDNWKRSDRLKKHTKSGVHKNAMAKWINSRISAKHKTSVMKQLTDAHQKDVLRTREYLRIIITSIFYNAQQNVALRGHEENRNDIGKMSDINRGNLLELLHLRCDDIPWLDEKLQSQHKLHAQWTSPSIQNEILEITSRFLVERINQDVLLSRNFALIMDETSDISRIEQVSICLRYVLTGKTLETFIGFFSTASTEGEVLFELVKRIITERGLKLEDIVAECFDGASNMSGVRKGVAARMKECSPRGVYIHCYAHILNLALQDTMSDVQPLRNALGTLQSLYNFLEASPKRHAIDGDHLVLTLKSLSETRWSCRWEAVKAVREQMPKIIKALLILTKDKDTKTYTDSVAILNAICDFESVFGSILLKVILSNTSSQSNHLQGKGVDVITAKRNADLTINTLRKCRNEKNFELLWERAHADHVQ
;
A
#
# COMPACT_ATOMS: atom_id res chain seq x y z
N MET A 1 -5.65 22.39 -15.23
CA MET A 1 -6.71 21.36 -15.39
C MET A 1 -6.05 19.99 -15.31
N HIS A 2 -5.69 19.58 -14.11
CA HIS A 2 -5.16 18.26 -13.80
C HIS A 2 -6.13 17.66 -12.80
N ASP A 3 -7.10 16.88 -13.27
CA ASP A 3 -7.83 15.97 -12.40
C ASP A 3 -8.62 14.92 -13.18
N SER A 4 -8.60 13.66 -12.71
CA SER A 4 -9.63 12.61 -12.89
C SER A 4 -9.13 11.18 -12.64
N THR A 5 -7.82 10.95 -12.51
CA THR A 5 -7.27 9.61 -12.18
C THR A 5 -6.82 9.45 -10.73
N GLU A 6 -6.43 10.52 -10.03
CA GLU A 6 -6.02 10.45 -8.61
C GLU A 6 -7.24 10.39 -7.67
N ASN A 7 -8.32 11.12 -7.96
CA ASN A 7 -9.56 11.04 -7.17
C ASN A 7 -10.28 9.68 -7.27
N ARG A 8 -10.06 8.90 -8.34
CA ARG A 8 -10.67 7.56 -8.48
C ARG A 8 -10.09 6.51 -7.54
N ILE A 9 -8.88 6.72 -7.01
CA ILE A 9 -8.27 5.79 -6.05
C ILE A 9 -8.81 6.08 -4.65
N ILE A 10 -8.99 7.34 -4.28
CA ILE A 10 -9.58 7.72 -2.99
C ILE A 10 -11.07 7.31 -2.92
N ASP A 11 -11.82 7.50 -4.00
CA ASP A 11 -13.24 7.14 -4.07
C ASP A 11 -13.49 5.63 -4.11
N ASN A 12 -12.60 4.85 -4.73
CA ASN A 12 -12.72 3.38 -4.73
C ASN A 12 -12.35 2.76 -3.38
N TRP A 13 -11.44 3.34 -2.61
CA TRP A 13 -11.04 2.80 -1.31
C TRP A 13 -12.11 3.01 -0.24
N SER A 14 -12.73 4.20 -0.21
CA SER A 14 -13.89 4.47 0.67
C SER A 14 -15.08 3.55 0.34
N ASN A 15 -15.35 3.32 -0.95
CA ASN A 15 -16.44 2.44 -1.39
C ASN A 15 -16.17 0.93 -1.15
N THR A 16 -14.90 0.50 -1.15
CA THR A 16 -14.55 -0.92 -0.93
C THR A 16 -14.69 -1.29 0.56
N PHE A 17 -14.38 -0.36 1.47
CA PHE A 17 -14.62 -0.56 2.91
C PHE A 17 -16.10 -0.51 3.29
N SER A 18 -16.89 0.43 2.72
CA SER A 18 -18.35 0.45 2.96
C SER A 18 -19.06 -0.79 2.40
N LYS A 19 -18.67 -1.28 1.20
CA LYS A 19 -19.26 -2.50 0.63
C LYS A 19 -18.90 -3.78 1.39
N ALA A 20 -17.75 -3.82 2.08
CA ALA A 20 -17.35 -4.92 2.94
C ALA A 20 -18.11 -4.95 4.29
N GLU A 21 -18.65 -3.82 4.74
CA GLU A 21 -19.57 -3.74 5.88
C GLU A 21 -21.01 -4.11 5.47
N ASP A 22 -21.50 -3.62 4.32
CA ASP A 22 -22.86 -3.93 3.82
C ASP A 22 -23.05 -5.40 3.41
N SER A 23 -21.98 -6.08 2.98
CA SER A 23 -21.99 -7.50 2.62
C SER A 23 -21.91 -8.43 3.83
N ARG A 24 -21.56 -7.92 5.02
CA ARG A 24 -21.62 -8.68 6.28
C ARG A 24 -22.97 -8.55 6.99
N GLU A 25 -23.72 -7.47 6.75
CA GLU A 25 -25.08 -7.32 7.30
C GLU A 25 -26.14 -8.10 6.49
N ASN A 26 -25.92 -8.36 5.20
CA ASN A 26 -26.89 -9.05 4.33
C ASN A 26 -26.78 -10.60 4.28
N VAL A 27 -25.79 -11.22 4.95
CA VAL A 27 -25.64 -12.69 4.97
C VAL A 27 -26.38 -13.35 6.15
N CYS A 28 -26.88 -12.59 7.12
CA CYS A 28 -27.69 -13.12 8.23
C CYS A 28 -29.18 -13.31 7.91
N HIS A 29 -29.61 -13.00 6.69
CA HIS A 29 -30.98 -13.20 6.22
C HIS A 29 -31.00 -13.88 4.85
N ASN A 30 -30.62 -15.16 4.80
CA ASN A 30 -31.23 -16.18 3.95
C ASN A 30 -30.39 -17.45 4.00
N GLN A 31 -30.94 -18.51 4.60
CA GLN A 31 -31.00 -19.88 4.07
C GLN A 31 -31.25 -20.88 5.20
N SER A 32 -32.50 -21.28 5.32
CA SER A 32 -32.89 -22.60 5.83
C SER A 32 -33.48 -23.39 4.66
N SER A 33 -32.83 -24.49 4.27
CA SER A 33 -33.43 -25.79 3.94
C SER A 33 -32.61 -26.65 2.96
N SER A 34 -32.58 -27.96 3.26
CA SER A 34 -32.32 -29.14 2.42
C SER A 34 -30.90 -29.72 2.26
N ASN A 35 -30.53 -30.56 3.23
CA ASN A 35 -30.14 -31.99 3.19
C ASN A 35 -29.21 -32.64 2.14
N SER A 36 -28.41 -33.57 2.71
CA SER A 36 -27.78 -34.81 2.19
C SER A 36 -26.50 -34.65 1.35
N SER A 37 -25.42 -35.42 1.50
CA SER A 37 -25.09 -36.65 2.26
C SER A 37 -23.59 -36.97 2.08
N ASN A 38 -22.93 -37.56 3.10
CA ASN A 38 -21.80 -38.54 3.12
C ASN A 38 -20.56 -38.29 2.20
N SER A 39 -19.28 -38.46 2.58
CA SER A 39 -18.65 -39.42 3.50
C SER A 39 -17.15 -39.09 3.74
N SER A 40 -16.72 -39.11 5.01
CA SER A 40 -15.47 -39.64 5.61
C SER A 40 -14.15 -39.75 4.82
N PHE A 41 -13.04 -39.23 5.40
CA PHE A 41 -11.96 -40.07 5.98
C PHE A 41 -11.02 -39.26 6.91
N ASN A 42 -10.69 -39.87 8.06
CA ASN A 42 -9.98 -39.33 9.23
C ASN A 42 -8.45 -39.45 9.12
N LEU A 43 -7.73 -38.56 9.82
CA LEU A 43 -6.43 -38.85 10.44
C LEU A 43 -6.36 -38.12 11.81
N GLN A 44 -6.25 -38.93 12.87
CA GLN A 44 -6.28 -38.56 14.28
C GLN A 44 -4.93 -38.03 14.78
N GLY A 45 -4.98 -37.03 15.67
CA GLY A 45 -3.84 -36.57 16.46
C GLY A 45 -4.22 -35.43 17.43
N SER A 46 -4.74 -35.82 18.61
CA SER A 46 -4.79 -35.06 19.89
C SER A 46 -5.23 -33.58 19.88
N ARG A 47 -6.51 -33.35 20.19
CA ARG A 47 -7.07 -32.08 20.70
C ARG A 47 -8.20 -32.37 21.71
N GLU A 48 -7.91 -33.18 22.72
CA GLU A 48 -8.73 -33.23 23.94
C GLU A 48 -8.13 -32.23 24.93
N ASP A 49 -8.64 -31.01 24.85
CA ASP A 49 -8.61 -29.95 25.86
C ASP A 49 -8.88 -28.65 25.08
N PHE A 50 -10.14 -28.29 24.88
CA PHE A 50 -10.66 -26.92 24.56
C PHE A 50 -12.11 -26.91 24.06
N HIS A 51 -12.81 -28.06 24.00
CA HIS A 51 -14.26 -28.14 23.77
C HIS A 51 -14.99 -28.78 24.97
N GLN A 52 -15.01 -28.08 26.10
CA GLN A 52 -15.92 -28.41 27.19
C GLN A 52 -16.50 -27.17 27.93
N ILE A 53 -16.50 -25.99 27.29
CA ILE A 53 -17.04 -24.76 27.89
C ILE A 53 -18.00 -24.03 26.92
N GLN A 54 -18.77 -24.75 26.10
CA GLN A 54 -19.72 -24.09 25.19
C GLN A 54 -20.97 -24.89 24.83
N SER A 55 -21.52 -25.66 25.78
CA SER A 55 -22.84 -26.32 25.59
C SER A 55 -23.72 -26.34 26.83
N SER A 56 -23.64 -25.31 27.67
CA SER A 56 -24.58 -25.11 28.76
C SER A 56 -24.64 -23.62 29.09
N ILE A 57 -25.51 -22.89 28.40
CA ILE A 57 -26.34 -21.74 28.83
C ILE A 57 -27.05 -21.26 27.55
N THR A 58 -28.02 -22.03 27.07
CA THR A 58 -29.22 -21.43 26.48
C THR A 58 -30.22 -21.37 27.62
N SER A 59 -30.11 -20.35 28.46
CA SER A 59 -31.18 -20.03 29.38
C SER A 59 -32.41 -19.62 28.56
N PRO A 60 -33.59 -20.22 28.79
CA PRO A 60 -34.81 -19.66 28.23
C PRO A 60 -34.96 -18.27 28.81
N THR A 61 -35.20 -17.28 27.95
CA THR A 61 -35.53 -15.91 28.35
C THR A 61 -36.56 -15.97 29.47
N PRO A 62 -36.21 -15.59 30.72
CA PRO A 62 -37.15 -15.67 31.83
C PRO A 62 -38.30 -14.73 31.49
N CYS A 63 -39.53 -15.26 31.39
CA CYS A 63 -40.70 -14.43 31.26
C CYS A 63 -40.64 -13.38 32.38
N CYS A 64 -40.43 -12.09 32.07
CA CYS A 64 -40.24 -11.02 33.07
C CYS A 64 -41.53 -10.69 33.88
N ALA A 65 -42.47 -11.63 33.93
CA ALA A 65 -43.77 -11.49 34.55
C ALA A 65 -44.25 -12.85 35.12
N PRO A 66 -45.03 -12.82 36.22
CA PRO A 66 -45.68 -14.00 36.78
C PRO A 66 -46.65 -14.63 35.76
N LYS A 67 -46.69 -15.96 35.69
CA LYS A 67 -47.65 -16.69 34.84
C LYS A 67 -49.00 -16.75 35.55
N GLN A 68 -50.00 -16.04 35.05
CA GLN A 68 -51.35 -15.94 35.62
C GLN A 68 -52.40 -16.46 34.62
N PRO A 69 -52.49 -17.78 34.41
CA PRO A 69 -53.45 -18.36 33.46
C PRO A 69 -54.90 -18.11 33.90
N ILE A 70 -55.78 -17.91 32.92
CA ILE A 70 -57.24 -17.88 33.14
C ILE A 70 -57.71 -19.33 33.26
N LEU A 71 -58.02 -19.76 34.49
CA LEU A 71 -58.50 -21.11 34.77
C LEU A 71 -60.02 -21.16 34.52
N LYS A 72 -60.45 -21.87 33.47
CA LYS A 72 -61.88 -22.06 33.10
C LYS A 72 -62.59 -23.10 33.96
N GLU A 73 -61.85 -24.09 34.44
CA GLU A 73 -62.27 -25.03 35.49
C GLU A 73 -61.25 -24.90 36.61
N CYS A 74 -61.70 -24.34 37.74
CA CYS A 74 -60.85 -24.30 38.91
C CYS A 74 -60.92 -25.70 39.61
N ASN A 75 -59.81 -26.11 40.20
CA ASN A 75 -59.60 -27.44 40.78
C ASN A 75 -60.07 -27.52 42.25
N GLN A 76 -61.24 -28.12 42.43
CA GLN A 76 -61.84 -28.45 43.72
C GLN A 76 -60.94 -29.36 44.59
N LYS A 77 -60.29 -28.81 45.62
CA LYS A 77 -59.53 -29.55 46.65
C LYS A 77 -60.40 -29.68 47.92
N LYS A 78 -60.56 -30.90 48.44
CA LYS A 78 -61.13 -31.14 49.77
C LYS A 78 -60.01 -31.07 50.81
N PHE A 79 -60.27 -30.37 51.91
CA PHE A 79 -59.31 -30.21 53.00
C PHE A 79 -59.87 -30.89 54.26
N GLY A 80 -59.28 -32.02 54.67
CA GLY A 80 -59.79 -32.82 55.80
C GLY A 80 -61.17 -33.43 55.51
N ASN A 81 -62.05 -33.46 56.52
CA ASN A 81 -63.40 -34.06 56.43
C ASN A 81 -64.48 -33.09 55.89
N GLU A 82 -64.10 -32.02 55.17
CA GLU A 82 -65.06 -31.03 54.64
C GLU A 82 -65.96 -31.64 53.54
N LYS A 83 -67.28 -31.42 53.64
CA LYS A 83 -68.27 -31.84 52.62
C LYS A 83 -68.14 -31.02 51.32
N THR A 84 -67.61 -29.80 51.40
CA THR A 84 -67.44 -28.89 50.27
C THR A 84 -65.97 -28.79 49.85
N SER A 85 -65.73 -28.77 48.55
CA SER A 85 -64.41 -28.53 47.98
C SER A 85 -64.14 -27.03 47.83
N ARG A 86 -62.90 -26.62 48.05
CA ARG A 86 -62.44 -25.24 47.86
C ARG A 86 -61.48 -25.15 46.70
N ASP A 87 -61.42 -23.98 46.13
CA ASP A 87 -60.67 -23.74 44.90
C ASP A 87 -59.76 -22.53 44.97
N PHE A 88 -58.82 -22.46 44.04
CA PHE A 88 -58.03 -21.26 43.79
C PHE A 88 -58.97 -20.12 43.39
N ASN A 89 -58.76 -18.94 43.99
CA ASN A 89 -59.54 -17.74 43.68
C ASN A 89 -58.76 -16.85 42.70
N PRO A 90 -59.21 -16.71 41.43
CA PRO A 90 -58.55 -15.88 40.43
C PRO A 90 -58.41 -14.40 40.81
N GLN A 91 -59.24 -13.87 41.74
CA GLN A 91 -59.11 -12.49 42.20
C GLN A 91 -57.80 -12.25 42.98
N TRP A 92 -57.14 -13.31 43.47
CA TRP A 92 -55.83 -13.18 44.08
C TRP A 92 -54.76 -12.69 43.11
N TYR A 93 -54.92 -12.89 41.79
CA TYR A 93 -54.01 -12.29 40.81
C TYR A 93 -54.07 -10.75 40.84
N LYS A 94 -55.26 -10.17 41.06
CA LYS A 94 -55.42 -8.72 41.20
C LYS A 94 -54.88 -8.20 42.53
N THR A 95 -55.19 -8.89 43.63
CA THR A 95 -54.74 -8.48 44.97
C THR A 95 -53.24 -8.69 45.18
N TYR A 96 -52.66 -9.71 44.53
CA TYR A 96 -51.26 -10.12 44.67
C TYR A 96 -50.62 -10.34 43.29
N PRO A 97 -50.24 -9.25 42.59
CA PRO A 97 -49.73 -9.33 41.22
C PRO A 97 -48.46 -10.19 41.06
N TRP A 98 -47.74 -10.47 42.15
CA TRP A 98 -46.53 -11.30 42.18
C TRP A 98 -46.81 -12.81 42.15
N ILE A 99 -48.07 -13.24 42.28
CA ILE A 99 -48.45 -14.65 42.22
C ILE A 99 -48.28 -15.17 40.80
N SER A 100 -47.54 -16.27 40.66
CA SER A 100 -47.51 -17.12 39.47
C SER A 100 -48.16 -18.46 39.83
N PHE A 101 -49.05 -18.96 38.99
CA PHE A 101 -49.67 -20.27 39.19
C PHE A 101 -48.93 -21.33 38.38
N ASP A 102 -48.54 -22.41 39.05
CA ASP A 102 -47.94 -23.59 38.44
C ASP A 102 -49.05 -24.60 38.17
N ILE A 103 -49.34 -24.85 36.89
CA ILE A 103 -50.44 -25.73 36.46
C ILE A 103 -50.11 -27.20 36.77
N GLU A 104 -48.86 -27.61 36.58
CA GLU A 104 -48.41 -28.99 36.78
C GLU A 104 -48.45 -29.36 38.26
N ARG A 105 -47.90 -28.47 39.12
CA ARG A 105 -47.84 -28.69 40.57
C ARG A 105 -49.08 -28.18 41.32
N ARG A 106 -50.01 -27.53 40.61
CA ARG A 106 -51.27 -26.99 41.15
C ARG A 106 -51.11 -26.12 42.39
N GLN A 107 -50.12 -25.22 42.36
CA GLN A 107 -49.78 -24.36 43.48
C GLN A 107 -49.47 -22.94 43.02
N CYS A 108 -49.72 -21.97 43.89
CA CYS A 108 -49.23 -20.61 43.74
C CYS A 108 -47.77 -20.56 44.16
N VAL A 109 -46.97 -19.84 43.40
CA VAL A 109 -45.57 -19.54 43.71
C VAL A 109 -45.38 -18.03 43.65
N CYS A 110 -44.66 -17.47 44.62
CA CYS A 110 -44.23 -16.08 44.49
C CYS A 110 -43.14 -15.98 43.42
N PHE A 111 -43.45 -15.34 42.30
CA PHE A 111 -42.51 -15.17 41.18
C PHE A 111 -41.23 -14.47 41.65
N ALA A 112 -41.37 -13.33 42.35
CA ALA A 112 -40.22 -12.56 42.82
C ALA A 112 -39.31 -13.39 43.76
N CYS A 113 -39.88 -14.13 44.71
CA CYS A 113 -39.06 -14.96 45.62
C CYS A 113 -38.38 -16.11 44.88
N ARG A 114 -39.05 -16.74 43.91
CA ARG A 114 -38.48 -17.82 43.11
C ARG A 114 -37.27 -17.36 42.32
N GLU A 115 -37.40 -16.24 41.61
CA GLU A 115 -36.34 -15.77 40.72
C GLU A 115 -35.16 -15.15 41.50
N PHE A 116 -35.41 -14.45 42.62
CA PHE A 116 -34.39 -13.61 43.26
C PHE A 116 -33.90 -14.07 44.64
N MET A 117 -34.57 -15.06 45.26
CA MET A 117 -34.24 -15.54 46.62
C MET A 117 -33.99 -17.05 46.70
N ARG A 118 -34.01 -17.77 45.56
CA ARG A 118 -33.70 -19.22 45.39
C ARG A 118 -34.28 -20.11 46.51
N ASP A 119 -33.54 -20.29 47.60
CA ASP A 119 -33.84 -21.19 48.71
C ASP A 119 -35.07 -20.79 49.55
N ASN A 120 -35.53 -19.54 49.44
CA ASN A 120 -36.68 -19.03 50.19
C ASN A 120 -37.92 -18.78 49.31
N THR A 121 -38.18 -19.69 48.37
CA THR A 121 -39.34 -19.59 47.48
C THR A 121 -40.63 -19.86 48.24
N PHE A 122 -41.53 -18.89 48.27
CA PHE A 122 -42.87 -19.07 48.84
C PHE A 122 -43.78 -19.83 47.89
N THR A 123 -44.33 -20.94 48.37
CA THR A 123 -45.37 -21.72 47.71
C THR A 123 -46.66 -21.75 48.54
N PHE A 124 -47.79 -21.84 47.86
CA PHE A 124 -49.12 -21.82 48.48
C PHE A 124 -50.12 -22.65 47.69
N ASP A 125 -50.62 -23.71 48.29
CA ASP A 125 -51.62 -24.62 47.71
C ASP A 125 -52.79 -24.91 48.67
N ASN A 126 -52.74 -24.33 49.88
CA ASN A 126 -53.76 -24.47 50.92
C ASN A 126 -54.72 -23.29 50.89
N TRP A 127 -55.73 -23.40 50.03
CA TRP A 127 -56.73 -22.37 49.76
C TRP A 127 -57.53 -21.93 51.00
N LYS A 128 -57.56 -22.75 52.07
CA LYS A 128 -58.22 -22.42 53.35
C LYS A 128 -57.49 -21.33 54.14
N ARG A 129 -56.17 -21.19 53.99
CA ARG A 129 -55.34 -20.24 54.76
C ARG A 129 -54.84 -19.09 53.88
N SER A 130 -55.77 -18.39 53.23
CA SER A 130 -55.45 -17.23 52.38
C SER A 130 -54.76 -16.08 53.14
N ASP A 131 -54.83 -16.06 54.48
CA ASP A 131 -54.06 -15.17 55.34
C ASP A 131 -52.54 -15.33 55.19
N ARG A 132 -52.07 -16.50 54.75
CA ARG A 132 -50.65 -16.74 54.45
C ARG A 132 -50.14 -15.86 53.30
N LEU A 133 -50.98 -15.53 52.32
CA LEU A 133 -50.64 -14.59 51.25
C LEU A 133 -50.37 -13.19 51.84
N LYS A 134 -51.25 -12.71 52.72
CA LYS A 134 -51.09 -11.43 53.42
C LYS A 134 -49.83 -11.41 54.30
N LYS A 135 -49.55 -12.49 55.03
CA LYS A 135 -48.34 -12.62 55.87
C LYS A 135 -47.07 -12.65 55.02
N HIS A 136 -47.08 -13.38 53.90
CA HIS A 136 -45.95 -13.42 52.99
C HIS A 136 -45.64 -12.04 52.40
N THR A 137 -46.65 -11.28 51.98
CA THR A 137 -46.46 -9.90 51.48
C THR A 137 -45.75 -9.00 52.50
N LYS A 138 -45.98 -9.21 53.80
CA LYS A 138 -45.34 -8.45 54.87
C LYS A 138 -43.94 -8.94 55.23
N SER A 139 -43.53 -10.13 54.78
CA SER A 139 -42.23 -10.72 55.13
C SER A 139 -41.05 -9.95 54.52
N GLY A 140 -39.92 -9.88 55.25
CA GLY A 140 -38.70 -9.19 54.78
C GLY A 140 -38.12 -9.84 53.53
N VAL A 141 -38.16 -11.17 53.44
CA VAL A 141 -37.72 -11.94 52.26
C VAL A 141 -38.50 -11.53 51.01
N HIS A 142 -39.82 -11.41 51.12
CA HIS A 142 -40.66 -10.98 50.00
C HIS A 142 -40.36 -9.53 49.58
N LYS A 143 -40.25 -8.62 50.55
CA LYS A 143 -39.93 -7.20 50.26
C LYS A 143 -38.60 -7.05 49.52
N ASN A 144 -37.57 -7.78 49.94
CA ASN A 144 -36.26 -7.79 49.28
C ASN A 144 -36.34 -8.38 47.86
N ALA A 145 -37.04 -9.51 47.71
CA ALA A 145 -37.28 -10.13 46.40
C ALA A 145 -38.01 -9.18 45.43
N MET A 146 -39.03 -8.49 45.91
CA MET A 146 -39.78 -7.50 45.14
C MET A 146 -38.92 -6.30 44.75
N ALA A 147 -38.07 -5.79 45.64
CA ALA A 147 -37.15 -4.70 45.33
C ALA A 147 -36.16 -5.10 44.21
N LYS A 148 -35.57 -6.30 44.29
CA LYS A 148 -34.70 -6.86 43.24
C LYS A 148 -35.46 -7.02 41.91
N TRP A 149 -36.69 -7.52 41.96
CA TRP A 149 -37.51 -7.67 40.76
C TRP A 149 -37.86 -6.33 40.11
N ILE A 150 -38.23 -5.32 40.91
CA ILE A 150 -38.52 -3.96 40.42
C ILE A 150 -37.27 -3.33 39.80
N ASN A 151 -36.12 -3.42 40.48
CA ASN A 151 -34.85 -2.90 39.95
C ASN A 151 -34.46 -3.58 38.64
N SER A 152 -34.63 -4.90 38.52
CA SER A 152 -34.36 -5.62 37.27
C SER A 152 -35.23 -5.12 36.09
N ARG A 153 -36.50 -4.78 36.35
CA ARG A 153 -37.40 -4.18 35.35
C ARG A 153 -36.97 -2.78 34.95
N ILE A 154 -36.53 -1.96 35.90
CA ILE A 154 -36.02 -0.61 35.63
C ILE A 154 -34.75 -0.68 34.77
N SER A 155 -33.79 -1.54 35.13
CA SER A 155 -32.56 -1.73 34.34
C SER A 155 -32.82 -2.26 32.92
N ALA A 156 -33.80 -3.18 32.77
CA ALA A 156 -34.22 -3.67 31.46
C ALA A 156 -34.89 -2.58 30.61
N LYS A 157 -35.71 -1.72 31.22
CA LYS A 157 -36.43 -0.63 30.52
C LYS A 157 -35.50 0.51 30.10
N HIS A 158 -34.49 0.83 30.91
CA HIS A 158 -33.53 1.90 30.62
C HIS A 158 -32.29 1.45 29.83
N LYS A 159 -32.17 0.16 29.48
CA LYS A 159 -30.97 -0.41 28.80
C LYS A 159 -29.66 -0.10 29.56
N THR A 160 -29.70 0.07 30.89
CA THR A 160 -28.59 0.53 31.73
C THR A 160 -27.84 -0.60 32.45
N SER A 161 -27.94 -1.84 31.97
CA SER A 161 -27.14 -2.92 32.55
C SER A 161 -25.65 -2.63 32.40
N VAL A 162 -24.86 -2.85 33.45
CA VAL A 162 -23.40 -2.70 33.45
C VAL A 162 -22.75 -3.46 32.30
N MET A 163 -23.26 -4.66 31.99
CA MET A 163 -22.79 -5.47 30.86
C MET A 163 -22.93 -4.75 29.53
N LYS A 164 -24.07 -4.09 29.27
CA LYS A 164 -24.26 -3.30 28.05
C LYS A 164 -23.34 -2.08 28.00
N GLN A 165 -23.12 -1.38 29.11
CA GLN A 165 -22.20 -0.24 29.16
C GLN A 165 -20.75 -0.68 28.85
N LEU A 166 -20.34 -1.84 29.35
CA LEU A 166 -19.04 -2.45 29.03
C LEU A 166 -18.95 -2.82 27.54
N THR A 167 -20.00 -3.41 26.96
CA THR A 167 -20.05 -3.73 25.52
C THR A 167 -19.98 -2.46 24.66
N ASP A 168 -20.77 -1.44 25.00
CA ASP A 168 -20.80 -0.17 24.25
C ASP A 168 -19.44 0.57 24.34
N ALA A 169 -18.80 0.56 25.51
CA ALA A 169 -17.46 1.11 25.70
C ALA A 169 -16.40 0.35 24.88
N HIS A 170 -16.43 -0.97 24.93
CA HIS A 170 -15.54 -1.81 24.13
C HIS A 170 -15.71 -1.55 22.63
N GLN A 171 -16.94 -1.44 22.15
CA GLN A 171 -17.21 -1.14 20.75
C GLN A 171 -16.63 0.23 20.33
N LYS A 172 -16.76 1.26 21.18
CA LYS A 172 -16.13 2.56 20.93
C LYS A 172 -14.60 2.48 20.89
N ASP A 173 -13.99 1.71 21.78
CA ASP A 173 -12.53 1.53 21.80
C ASP A 173 -12.01 0.79 20.56
N VAL A 174 -12.77 -0.20 20.07
CA VAL A 174 -12.46 -0.91 18.82
C VAL A 174 -12.50 0.07 17.64
N LEU A 175 -13.56 0.87 17.52
CA LEU A 175 -13.68 1.86 16.45
C LEU A 175 -12.54 2.90 16.52
N ARG A 176 -12.23 3.40 17.71
CA ARG A 176 -11.14 4.36 17.91
C ARG A 176 -9.77 3.77 17.56
N THR A 177 -9.55 2.50 17.86
CA THR A 177 -8.30 1.79 17.52
C THR A 177 -8.19 1.53 16.01
N ARG A 178 -9.29 1.18 15.33
CA ARG A 178 -9.32 1.08 13.86
C ARG A 178 -8.98 2.40 13.20
N GLU A 179 -9.54 3.50 13.71
CA GLU A 179 -9.27 4.83 13.20
C GLU A 179 -7.80 5.24 13.40
N TYR A 180 -7.24 4.94 14.57
CA TYR A 180 -5.81 5.13 14.83
C TYR A 180 -4.92 4.35 13.86
N LEU A 181 -5.22 3.09 13.57
CA LEU A 181 -4.49 2.31 12.57
C LEU A 181 -4.62 2.90 11.17
N ARG A 182 -5.83 3.33 10.80
CA ARG A 182 -6.09 4.00 9.51
C ARG A 182 -5.23 5.25 9.37
N ILE A 183 -5.09 6.06 10.42
CA ILE A 183 -4.21 7.24 10.46
C ILE A 183 -2.77 6.82 10.18
N ILE A 184 -2.23 5.83 10.87
CA ILE A 184 -0.85 5.38 10.66
C ILE A 184 -0.64 4.85 9.24
N ILE A 185 -1.51 3.96 8.77
CA ILE A 185 -1.40 3.35 7.43
C ILE A 185 -1.48 4.42 6.35
N THR A 186 -2.41 5.37 6.46
CA THR A 186 -2.53 6.48 5.48
C THR A 186 -1.32 7.40 5.50
N SER A 187 -0.71 7.65 6.66
CA SER A 187 0.55 8.42 6.76
C SER A 187 1.73 7.67 6.12
N ILE A 188 1.81 6.34 6.29
CA ILE A 188 2.81 5.50 5.61
C ILE A 188 2.60 5.56 4.09
N PHE A 189 1.36 5.44 3.63
CA PHE A 189 1.02 5.47 2.21
C PHE A 189 1.34 6.81 1.57
N TYR A 190 1.04 7.92 2.25
CA TYR A 190 1.42 9.24 1.78
C TYR A 190 2.92 9.32 1.48
N ASN A 191 3.76 8.93 2.43
CA ASN A 191 5.21 8.94 2.24
C ASN A 191 5.64 7.99 1.11
N ALA A 192 5.07 6.78 1.04
CA ALA A 192 5.37 5.82 -0.02
C ALA A 192 5.00 6.34 -1.41
N GLN A 193 3.82 6.97 -1.57
CA GLN A 193 3.36 7.55 -2.84
C GLN A 193 4.24 8.71 -3.30
N GLN A 194 4.75 9.50 -2.36
CA GLN A 194 5.66 10.61 -2.66
C GLN A 194 7.11 10.16 -2.86
N ASN A 195 7.42 8.87 -2.72
CA ASN A 195 8.78 8.33 -2.69
C ASN A 195 9.67 9.01 -1.63
N VAL A 196 9.09 9.34 -0.48
CA VAL A 196 9.77 9.96 0.65
C VAL A 196 10.12 8.89 1.68
N ALA A 197 11.36 8.92 2.18
CA ALA A 197 11.82 7.99 3.21
C ALA A 197 10.97 8.14 4.48
N LEU A 198 10.53 7.04 5.09
CA LEU A 198 9.72 7.11 6.31
C LEU A 198 10.51 7.57 7.54
N ARG A 199 11.82 7.25 7.57
CA ARG A 199 12.65 7.24 8.79
C ARG A 199 13.69 8.34 8.76
N GLY A 200 14.02 8.84 9.95
CA GLY A 200 15.13 9.76 10.19
C GLY A 200 16.38 9.04 10.67
N HIS A 201 17.48 9.77 10.80
CA HIS A 201 18.71 9.26 11.45
C HIS A 201 18.48 8.99 12.94
N GLU A 202 17.72 9.85 13.60
CA GLU A 202 17.29 9.70 14.98
C GLU A 202 15.77 9.66 15.01
N GLU A 203 15.17 8.70 15.73
CA GLU A 203 13.72 8.54 15.78
C GLU A 203 13.25 8.46 17.23
N ASN A 204 13.40 9.56 17.98
CA ASN A 204 12.85 9.64 19.32
C ASN A 204 11.32 9.59 19.27
N ARG A 205 10.73 8.61 19.94
CA ARG A 205 9.28 8.34 19.94
C ARG A 205 8.57 8.87 21.17
N ASN A 206 9.29 9.54 22.06
CA ASN A 206 8.71 10.21 23.20
C ASN A 206 7.96 11.47 22.72
N ASP A 207 6.77 11.71 23.28
CA ASP A 207 5.96 12.89 23.03
C ASP A 207 5.82 13.27 21.54
N ILE A 208 5.40 12.32 20.69
CA ILE A 208 5.26 12.53 19.23
C ILE A 208 4.39 13.75 18.91
N GLY A 209 3.30 14.00 19.67
CA GLY A 209 2.45 15.17 19.44
C GLY A 209 3.08 16.51 19.80
N LYS A 210 4.29 16.54 20.36
CA LYS A 210 5.03 17.77 20.64
C LYS A 210 6.17 17.97 19.63
N MET A 211 6.52 19.24 19.48
CA MET A 211 7.70 19.66 18.73
C MET A 211 8.96 19.02 19.32
N SER A 212 9.88 18.59 18.46
CA SER A 212 11.16 18.02 18.85
C SER A 212 12.30 18.86 18.29
N ASP A 213 13.39 18.98 19.05
CA ASP A 213 14.62 19.65 18.58
C ASP A 213 15.42 18.78 17.59
N ILE A 214 15.03 17.51 17.43
CA ILE A 214 15.62 16.57 16.48
C ILE A 214 14.61 16.20 15.39
N ASN A 215 15.11 15.99 14.18
CA ASN A 215 14.27 15.49 13.09
C ASN A 215 14.02 13.98 13.27
N ARG A 216 12.79 13.61 13.64
CA ARG A 216 12.40 12.22 13.94
C ARG A 216 12.11 11.37 12.69
N GLY A 217 12.28 11.93 11.49
CA GLY A 217 11.91 11.31 10.23
C GLY A 217 10.50 11.64 9.77
N ASN A 218 10.24 11.47 8.47
CA ASN A 218 9.04 11.99 7.83
C ASN A 218 7.74 11.36 8.33
N LEU A 219 7.74 10.08 8.74
CA LEU A 219 6.54 9.47 9.31
C LEU A 219 6.17 10.06 10.67
N LEU A 220 7.14 10.21 11.56
CA LEU A 220 6.89 10.71 12.91
C LEU A 220 6.54 12.20 12.90
N GLU A 221 7.21 13.01 12.08
CA GLU A 221 6.85 14.42 11.93
C GLU A 221 5.50 14.61 11.23
N LEU A 222 5.14 13.74 10.29
CA LEU A 222 3.78 13.75 9.73
C LEU A 222 2.72 13.41 10.79
N LEU A 223 3.01 12.46 11.69
CA LEU A 223 2.10 12.14 12.79
C LEU A 223 2.02 13.27 13.82
N HIS A 224 3.13 13.95 14.10
CA HIS A 224 3.14 15.17 14.91
C HIS A 224 2.19 16.23 14.32
N LEU A 225 2.32 16.54 13.03
CA LEU A 225 1.43 17.47 12.34
C LEU A 225 -0.05 17.04 12.42
N ARG A 226 -0.32 15.73 12.25
CA ARG A 226 -1.68 15.20 12.33
C ARG A 226 -2.29 15.27 13.75
N CYS A 227 -1.49 15.43 14.79
CA CYS A 227 -2.02 15.65 16.15
C CYS A 227 -2.68 17.01 16.29
N ASP A 228 -2.30 18.01 15.48
CA ASP A 228 -2.90 19.35 15.51
C ASP A 228 -4.35 19.30 15.00
N ASP A 229 -4.61 18.51 13.96
CA ASP A 229 -5.94 18.35 13.37
C ASP A 229 -6.77 17.27 14.07
N ILE A 230 -6.13 16.34 14.80
CA ILE A 230 -6.76 15.19 15.46
C ILE A 230 -6.41 15.21 16.95
N PRO A 231 -7.16 15.96 17.79
CA PRO A 231 -6.76 16.23 19.18
C PRO A 231 -6.55 14.99 20.06
N TRP A 232 -7.25 13.88 19.76
CA TRP A 232 -7.11 12.65 20.53
C TRP A 232 -5.94 11.75 20.09
N LEU A 233 -5.33 12.04 18.94
CA LEU A 233 -4.27 11.21 18.38
C LEU A 233 -3.02 11.22 19.28
N ASP A 234 -2.65 12.38 19.83
CA ASP A 234 -1.50 12.51 20.73
C ASP A 234 -1.67 11.63 21.97
N GLU A 235 -2.84 11.70 22.63
CA GLU A 235 -3.16 10.85 23.79
C GLU A 235 -3.04 9.36 23.42
N LYS A 236 -3.54 8.97 22.24
CA LYS A 236 -3.47 7.58 21.79
C LYS A 236 -2.03 7.16 21.50
N LEU A 237 -1.23 7.97 20.81
CA LEU A 237 0.19 7.70 20.54
C LEU A 237 0.99 7.51 21.84
N GLN A 238 0.81 8.40 22.81
CA GLN A 238 1.44 8.32 24.12
C GLN A 238 1.00 7.06 24.89
N SER A 239 -0.29 6.71 24.83
CA SER A 239 -0.80 5.50 25.48
C SER A 239 -0.17 4.23 24.90
N GLN A 240 -0.05 4.14 23.57
CA GLN A 240 0.52 2.99 22.88
C GLN A 240 2.03 2.88 23.12
N HIS A 241 2.72 4.02 23.19
CA HIS A 241 4.14 4.07 23.55
C HIS A 241 4.39 3.45 24.93
N LYS A 242 3.57 3.81 25.93
CA LYS A 242 3.66 3.25 27.30
C LYS A 242 3.35 1.75 27.37
N LEU A 243 2.52 1.25 26.45
CA LEU A 243 2.14 -0.16 26.37
C LEU A 243 3.08 -1.01 25.48
N HIS A 244 4.17 -0.43 24.96
CA HIS A 244 5.08 -1.06 23.99
C HIS A 244 4.40 -1.56 22.70
N ALA A 245 3.19 -1.09 22.38
CA ALA A 245 2.43 -1.44 21.19
C ALA A 245 2.65 -0.41 20.08
N GLN A 246 3.90 -0.24 19.64
CA GLN A 246 4.30 0.85 18.75
C GLN A 246 4.07 0.52 17.27
N TRP A 247 2.88 0.82 16.78
CA TRP A 247 2.51 0.71 15.35
C TRP A 247 3.34 1.58 14.40
N THR A 248 4.16 2.48 14.94
CA THR A 248 5.11 3.33 14.22
C THR A 248 6.55 2.79 14.26
N SER A 249 6.76 1.55 14.74
CA SER A 249 8.08 0.93 14.77
C SER A 249 8.57 0.59 13.35
N PRO A 250 9.89 0.54 13.10
CA PRO A 250 10.43 0.21 11.79
C PRO A 250 9.95 -1.16 11.26
N SER A 251 9.84 -2.16 12.13
CA SER A 251 9.36 -3.50 11.77
C SER A 251 7.91 -3.47 11.30
N ILE A 252 7.02 -2.81 12.05
CA ILE A 252 5.60 -2.73 11.68
C ILE A 252 5.40 -1.87 10.43
N GLN A 253 6.16 -0.79 10.26
CA GLN A 253 6.15 -0.01 9.01
C GLN A 253 6.46 -0.90 7.80
N ASN A 254 7.51 -1.71 7.88
CA ASN A 254 7.89 -2.64 6.81
C ASN A 254 6.80 -3.70 6.57
N GLU A 255 6.24 -4.27 7.64
CA GLU A 255 5.17 -5.26 7.54
C GLU A 255 3.92 -4.68 6.85
N ILE A 256 3.51 -3.45 7.21
CA ILE A 256 2.40 -2.74 6.56
C ILE A 256 2.69 -2.55 5.07
N LEU A 257 3.91 -2.10 4.72
CA LEU A 257 4.31 -1.92 3.33
C LEU A 257 4.32 -3.24 2.55
N GLU A 258 4.78 -4.33 3.15
CA GLU A 258 4.83 -5.65 2.54
C GLU A 258 3.42 -6.19 2.28
N ILE A 259 2.54 -6.12 3.28
CA ILE A 259 1.13 -6.53 3.15
C ILE A 259 0.45 -5.71 2.03
N THR A 260 0.70 -4.40 2.01
CA THR A 260 0.12 -3.50 1.00
C THR A 260 0.63 -3.83 -0.39
N SER A 261 1.94 -4.03 -0.53
CA SER A 261 2.56 -4.45 -1.79
C SER A 261 1.94 -5.75 -2.30
N ARG A 262 1.73 -6.72 -1.42
CA ARG A 262 1.07 -8.00 -1.75
C ARG A 262 -0.34 -7.79 -2.30
N PHE A 263 -1.18 -7.00 -1.62
CA PHE A 263 -2.52 -6.69 -2.09
C PHE A 263 -2.54 -5.94 -3.43
N LEU A 264 -1.59 -5.01 -3.64
CA LEU A 264 -1.45 -4.29 -4.91
C LEU A 264 -1.08 -5.25 -6.05
N VAL A 265 -0.10 -6.13 -5.82
CA VAL A 265 0.31 -7.14 -6.81
C VAL A 265 -0.82 -8.13 -7.08
N GLU A 266 -1.56 -8.58 -6.07
CA GLU A 266 -2.74 -9.44 -6.26
C GLU A 266 -3.81 -8.76 -7.13
N ARG A 267 -4.08 -7.47 -6.89
CA ARG A 267 -5.01 -6.66 -7.71
C ARG A 267 -4.53 -6.57 -9.16
N ILE A 268 -3.24 -6.31 -9.38
CA ILE A 268 -2.63 -6.28 -10.71
C ILE A 268 -2.78 -7.64 -11.40
N ASN A 269 -2.49 -8.74 -10.69
CA ASN A 269 -2.62 -10.09 -11.23
C ASN A 269 -4.06 -10.40 -11.68
N GLN A 270 -5.06 -9.98 -10.90
CA GLN A 270 -6.47 -10.12 -11.29
C GLN A 270 -6.78 -9.35 -12.59
N ASP A 271 -6.28 -8.12 -12.70
CA ASP A 271 -6.47 -7.31 -13.90
C ASP A 271 -5.78 -7.93 -15.13
N VAL A 272 -4.59 -8.51 -14.96
CA VAL A 272 -3.86 -9.25 -16.02
C VAL A 272 -4.64 -10.50 -16.43
N LEU A 273 -5.15 -11.28 -15.48
CA LEU A 273 -5.97 -12.46 -15.79
C LEU A 273 -7.23 -12.10 -16.60
N LEU A 274 -7.87 -10.97 -16.29
CA LEU A 274 -9.01 -10.47 -17.05
C LEU A 274 -8.63 -10.04 -18.47
N SER A 275 -7.41 -9.52 -18.67
CA SER A 275 -6.90 -9.15 -19.99
C SER A 275 -6.59 -10.35 -20.89
N ARG A 276 -6.42 -11.54 -20.30
CA ARG A 276 -6.00 -12.82 -20.91
C ARG A 276 -4.59 -12.84 -21.50
N ASN A 277 -4.16 -11.76 -22.13
CA ASN A 277 -2.86 -11.66 -22.78
C ASN A 277 -2.09 -10.45 -22.24
N PHE A 278 -0.79 -10.60 -22.07
CA PHE A 278 0.06 -9.53 -21.59
C PHE A 278 1.43 -9.55 -22.25
N ALA A 279 2.13 -8.43 -22.16
CA ALA A 279 3.52 -8.28 -22.56
C ALA A 279 4.40 -8.19 -21.32
N LEU A 280 5.58 -8.80 -21.41
CA LEU A 280 6.61 -8.76 -20.39
C LEU A 280 7.66 -7.72 -20.78
N ILE A 281 7.99 -6.81 -19.87
CA ILE A 281 9.09 -5.86 -20.02
C ILE A 281 10.07 -6.14 -18.89
N MET A 282 11.34 -6.32 -19.24
CA MET A 282 12.39 -6.66 -18.30
C MET A 282 13.65 -5.85 -18.58
N ASP A 283 14.25 -5.31 -17.52
CA ASP A 283 15.50 -4.55 -17.59
C ASP A 283 16.40 -4.91 -16.41
N GLU A 284 17.70 -5.09 -16.68
CA GLU A 284 18.71 -5.44 -15.69
C GLU A 284 19.23 -4.17 -14.99
N THR A 285 19.39 -4.23 -13.67
CA THR A 285 19.92 -3.13 -12.86
C THR A 285 20.75 -3.67 -11.72
N SER A 286 21.57 -2.82 -11.10
CA SER A 286 22.25 -3.16 -9.83
C SER A 286 21.74 -2.24 -8.73
N ASP A 287 21.59 -2.79 -7.52
CA ASP A 287 21.26 -1.98 -6.35
C ASP A 287 22.47 -1.26 -5.75
N ILE A 288 22.24 -0.48 -4.69
CA ILE A 288 23.31 0.26 -3.97
C ILE A 288 24.38 -0.65 -3.36
N SER A 289 24.05 -1.92 -3.13
CA SER A 289 24.96 -2.95 -2.62
C SER A 289 25.64 -3.74 -3.74
N ARG A 290 25.45 -3.32 -5.00
CA ARG A 290 25.97 -3.95 -6.23
C ARG A 290 25.46 -5.37 -6.44
N ILE A 291 24.29 -5.68 -5.90
CA ILE A 291 23.60 -6.94 -6.17
C ILE A 291 22.83 -6.75 -7.48
N GLU A 292 22.98 -7.70 -8.40
CA GLU A 292 22.22 -7.72 -9.65
C GLU A 292 20.74 -7.97 -9.36
N GLN A 293 19.90 -7.15 -9.97
CA GLN A 293 18.47 -7.21 -9.85
C GLN A 293 17.83 -7.07 -11.23
N VAL A 294 16.67 -7.66 -11.36
CA VAL A 294 15.86 -7.63 -12.57
C VAL A 294 14.59 -6.87 -12.26
N SER A 295 14.35 -5.79 -13.00
CA SER A 295 13.08 -5.08 -12.95
C SER A 295 12.08 -5.75 -13.88
N ILE A 296 10.86 -5.99 -13.40
CA ILE A 296 9.79 -6.59 -14.20
C ILE A 296 8.58 -5.67 -14.22
N CYS A 297 8.11 -5.37 -15.43
CA CYS A 297 6.85 -4.71 -15.70
C CYS A 297 5.96 -5.59 -16.58
N LEU A 298 4.66 -5.53 -16.35
CA LEU A 298 3.66 -6.15 -17.22
C LEU A 298 2.89 -5.06 -17.94
N ARG A 299 2.63 -5.27 -19.23
CA ARG A 299 1.80 -4.38 -20.05
C ARG A 299 0.64 -5.15 -20.64
N TYR A 300 -0.58 -4.71 -20.38
CA TYR A 300 -1.80 -5.44 -20.75
C TYR A 300 -2.94 -4.48 -21.10
N VAL A 301 -4.04 -5.01 -21.65
CA VAL A 301 -5.21 -4.20 -22.03
C VAL A 301 -6.40 -4.58 -21.16
N LEU A 302 -6.90 -3.62 -20.40
CA LEU A 302 -8.10 -3.78 -19.58
C LEU A 302 -9.14 -2.75 -20.02
N THR A 303 -10.35 -3.22 -20.38
CA THR A 303 -11.46 -2.34 -20.82
C THR A 303 -11.09 -1.36 -21.95
N GLY A 304 -10.26 -1.82 -22.90
CA GLY A 304 -9.81 -1.01 -24.03
C GLY A 304 -8.70 0.01 -23.70
N LYS A 305 -8.17 0.01 -22.47
CA LYS A 305 -7.04 0.85 -22.07
C LYS A 305 -5.79 0.01 -21.88
N THR A 306 -4.68 0.47 -22.44
CA THR A 306 -3.36 -0.10 -22.17
C THR A 306 -2.90 0.35 -20.79
N LEU A 307 -2.55 -0.62 -19.95
CA LEU A 307 -1.99 -0.43 -18.62
C LEU A 307 -0.58 -1.01 -18.61
N GLU A 308 0.33 -0.32 -17.96
CA GLU A 308 1.70 -0.75 -17.73
C GLU A 308 1.97 -0.65 -16.23
N THR A 309 2.28 -1.79 -15.61
CA THR A 309 2.38 -1.90 -14.16
C THR A 309 3.71 -2.53 -13.79
N PHE A 310 4.44 -1.84 -12.92
CA PHE A 310 5.63 -2.37 -12.28
C PHE A 310 5.25 -3.47 -11.28
N ILE A 311 5.93 -4.61 -11.36
CA ILE A 311 5.69 -5.76 -10.48
C ILE A 311 6.68 -5.80 -9.33
N GLY A 312 7.94 -5.45 -9.58
CA GLY A 312 8.98 -5.49 -8.56
C GLY A 312 10.38 -5.57 -9.13
N PHE A 313 11.34 -5.45 -8.22
CA PHE A 313 12.73 -5.83 -8.42
C PHE A 313 12.95 -7.21 -7.85
N PHE A 314 13.68 -8.04 -8.59
CA PHE A 314 13.95 -9.41 -8.21
C PHE A 314 15.45 -9.64 -8.27
N SER A 315 16.06 -9.97 -7.13
CA SER A 315 17.48 -10.30 -7.06
C SER A 315 17.78 -11.55 -7.87
N THR A 316 18.89 -11.50 -8.60
CA THR A 316 19.44 -12.65 -9.32
C THR A 316 20.90 -12.83 -8.92
N ALA A 317 21.37 -14.08 -8.90
CA ALA A 317 22.77 -14.40 -8.65
C ALA A 317 23.63 -14.32 -9.93
N SER A 318 22.98 -14.25 -11.10
CA SER A 318 23.63 -14.23 -12.41
C SER A 318 22.70 -13.63 -13.47
N THR A 319 23.29 -12.96 -14.46
CA THR A 319 22.64 -12.44 -15.67
C THR A 319 22.65 -13.43 -16.83
N GLU A 320 23.00 -14.70 -16.60
CA GLU A 320 22.87 -15.74 -17.63
C GLU A 320 21.41 -15.94 -18.05
N GLY A 321 21.18 -16.07 -19.36
CA GLY A 321 19.82 -16.15 -19.90
C GLY A 321 18.99 -17.33 -19.38
N GLU A 322 19.61 -18.41 -18.90
CA GLU A 322 18.91 -19.53 -18.23
C GLU A 322 18.36 -19.11 -16.88
N VAL A 323 19.21 -18.46 -16.06
CA VAL A 323 18.88 -18.02 -14.70
C VAL A 323 17.78 -16.96 -14.76
N LEU A 324 17.88 -16.02 -15.70
CA LEU A 324 16.86 -15.00 -15.93
C LEU A 324 15.54 -15.59 -16.40
N PHE A 325 15.58 -16.58 -17.31
CA PHE A 325 14.36 -17.26 -17.77
C PHE A 325 13.66 -18.01 -16.63
N GLU A 326 14.39 -18.81 -15.83
CA GLU A 326 13.81 -19.52 -14.70
C GLU A 326 13.31 -18.56 -13.61
N LEU A 327 13.98 -17.41 -13.42
CA LEU A 327 13.50 -16.34 -12.55
C LEU A 327 12.13 -15.81 -13.02
N VAL A 328 12.02 -15.43 -14.30
CA VAL A 328 10.76 -14.94 -14.89
C VAL A 328 9.67 -16.00 -14.78
N LYS A 329 9.98 -17.24 -15.17
CA LYS A 329 9.05 -18.37 -15.11
C LYS A 329 8.53 -18.59 -13.70
N ARG A 330 9.39 -18.57 -12.69
CA ARG A 330 8.99 -18.66 -11.28
C ARG A 330 8.07 -17.50 -10.90
N ILE A 331 8.43 -16.26 -11.22
CA ILE A 331 7.65 -15.07 -10.85
C ILE A 331 6.24 -15.10 -11.48
N ILE A 332 6.15 -15.46 -12.76
CA ILE A 332 4.88 -15.56 -13.49
C ILE A 332 4.03 -16.71 -12.93
N THR A 333 4.61 -17.88 -12.71
CA THR A 333 3.88 -19.06 -12.22
C THR A 333 3.41 -18.93 -10.77
N GLU A 334 4.23 -18.36 -9.87
CA GLU A 334 3.84 -18.04 -8.48
C GLU A 334 2.64 -17.09 -8.41
N ARG A 335 2.37 -16.33 -9.48
CA ARG A 335 1.23 -15.39 -9.59
C ARG A 335 -0.02 -16.02 -10.20
N GLY A 336 0.03 -17.30 -10.54
CA GLY A 336 -1.05 -17.99 -11.25
C GLY A 336 -1.23 -17.51 -12.69
N LEU A 337 -0.26 -16.78 -13.24
CA LEU A 337 -0.22 -16.38 -14.65
C LEU A 337 0.46 -17.48 -15.46
N LYS A 338 0.16 -17.55 -16.74
CA LYS A 338 0.74 -18.55 -17.63
C LYS A 338 1.71 -17.92 -18.61
N LEU A 339 2.80 -18.62 -18.89
CA LEU A 339 3.77 -18.19 -19.91
C LEU A 339 3.15 -18.17 -21.31
N GLU A 340 2.21 -19.06 -21.61
CA GLU A 340 1.52 -19.13 -22.92
C GLU A 340 0.71 -17.87 -23.27
N ASP A 341 0.34 -17.09 -22.26
CA ASP A 341 -0.45 -15.85 -22.38
C ASP A 341 0.44 -14.62 -22.66
N ILE A 342 1.77 -14.80 -22.70
CA ILE A 342 2.72 -13.74 -23.04
C ILE A 342 2.75 -13.53 -24.54
N VAL A 343 2.28 -12.38 -25.02
CA VAL A 343 2.20 -12.07 -26.45
C VAL A 343 3.34 -11.21 -26.96
N ALA A 344 4.07 -10.54 -26.06
CA ALA A 344 5.25 -9.78 -26.41
C ALA A 344 6.24 -9.73 -25.25
N GLU A 345 7.52 -9.62 -25.59
CA GLU A 345 8.63 -9.53 -24.65
C GLU A 345 9.51 -8.37 -25.06
N CYS A 346 9.80 -7.45 -24.15
CA CYS A 346 10.63 -6.29 -24.40
C CYS A 346 11.85 -6.30 -23.48
N PHE A 347 13.00 -6.67 -24.04
CA PHE A 347 14.28 -6.75 -23.34
C PHE A 347 15.35 -5.91 -24.07
N ASP A 348 16.51 -5.74 -23.43
CA ASP A 348 17.69 -5.23 -24.13
C ASP A 348 18.21 -6.23 -25.19
N GLY A 349 19.25 -5.80 -25.89
CA GLY A 349 19.88 -6.57 -26.97
C GLY A 349 21.02 -7.47 -26.51
N ALA A 350 21.31 -7.57 -25.21
CA ALA A 350 22.44 -8.33 -24.71
C ALA A 350 22.34 -9.80 -25.13
N SER A 351 23.46 -10.49 -25.31
CA SER A 351 23.49 -11.88 -25.79
C SER A 351 22.70 -12.84 -24.90
N ASN A 352 22.70 -12.60 -23.59
CA ASN A 352 21.92 -13.36 -22.60
C ASN A 352 20.41 -13.14 -22.74
N MET A 353 19.98 -12.03 -23.34
CA MET A 353 18.57 -11.65 -23.50
C MET A 353 18.07 -12.02 -24.90
N SER A 354 18.78 -11.60 -25.94
CA SER A 354 18.39 -11.71 -27.35
C SER A 354 18.98 -12.93 -28.09
N GLY A 355 19.89 -13.68 -27.45
CA GLY A 355 20.62 -14.77 -28.09
C GLY A 355 19.72 -15.86 -28.70
N VAL A 356 19.97 -16.21 -29.96
CA VAL A 356 19.12 -17.12 -30.76
C VAL A 356 18.97 -18.53 -30.16
N ARG A 357 19.98 -19.01 -29.41
CA ARG A 357 19.98 -20.38 -28.84
C ARG A 357 19.89 -20.43 -27.33
N LYS A 358 20.45 -19.42 -26.65
CA LYS A 358 20.62 -19.38 -25.18
C LYS A 358 20.19 -18.04 -24.60
N GLY A 359 19.48 -17.21 -25.35
CA GLY A 359 18.90 -15.98 -24.84
C GLY A 359 17.59 -16.25 -24.10
N VAL A 360 17.17 -15.34 -23.22
CA VAL A 360 15.84 -15.36 -22.60
C VAL A 360 14.75 -15.41 -23.68
N ALA A 361 14.84 -14.57 -24.71
CA ALA A 361 13.86 -14.50 -25.79
C ALA A 361 13.70 -15.84 -26.55
N ALA A 362 14.81 -16.58 -26.76
CA ALA A 362 14.75 -17.88 -27.42
C ALA A 362 14.01 -18.92 -26.56
N ARG A 363 14.29 -18.97 -25.25
CA ARG A 363 13.60 -19.88 -24.31
C ARG A 363 12.13 -19.52 -24.13
N MET A 364 11.84 -18.24 -24.02
CA MET A 364 10.47 -17.76 -23.93
C MET A 364 9.65 -18.11 -25.17
N LYS A 365 10.27 -18.10 -26.36
CA LYS A 365 9.62 -18.53 -27.62
C LYS A 365 9.18 -19.99 -27.60
N GLU A 366 9.86 -20.86 -26.85
CA GLU A 366 9.47 -22.26 -26.67
C GLU A 366 8.18 -22.38 -25.82
N CYS A 367 8.02 -21.50 -24.83
CA CYS A 367 6.86 -21.49 -23.92
C CYS A 367 5.68 -20.68 -24.48
N SER A 368 5.95 -19.60 -25.21
CA SER A 368 4.97 -18.79 -25.94
C SER A 368 5.36 -18.69 -27.41
N PRO A 369 4.93 -19.66 -28.24
CA PRO A 369 5.22 -19.63 -29.68
C PRO A 369 4.64 -18.40 -30.40
N ARG A 370 3.61 -17.77 -29.82
CA ARG A 370 2.97 -16.56 -30.37
C ARG A 370 3.62 -15.26 -29.87
N GLY A 371 4.47 -15.34 -28.85
CA GLY A 371 5.22 -14.21 -28.32
C GLY A 371 6.13 -13.57 -29.36
N VAL A 372 6.17 -12.24 -29.37
CA VAL A 372 7.08 -11.44 -30.19
C VAL A 372 8.13 -10.79 -29.30
N TYR A 373 9.40 -11.11 -29.57
CA TYR A 373 10.51 -10.39 -28.96
C TYR A 373 10.69 -9.02 -29.63
N ILE A 374 10.79 -7.99 -28.80
CA ILE A 374 11.02 -6.60 -29.16
C ILE A 374 12.29 -6.16 -28.46
N HIS A 375 13.35 -5.91 -29.24
CA HIS A 375 14.54 -5.26 -28.72
C HIS A 375 14.21 -3.81 -28.37
N CYS A 376 14.50 -3.40 -27.13
CA CYS A 376 14.26 -2.06 -26.62
C CYS A 376 14.76 -0.97 -27.59
N TYR A 377 13.82 -0.24 -28.20
CA TYR A 377 14.16 0.80 -29.19
C TYR A 377 14.95 1.96 -28.60
N ALA A 378 14.71 2.31 -27.34
CA ALA A 378 15.51 3.31 -26.64
C ALA A 378 16.97 2.85 -26.49
N HIS A 379 17.18 1.57 -26.19
CA HIS A 379 18.51 0.97 -26.11
C HIS A 379 19.19 0.91 -27.49
N ILE A 380 18.46 0.53 -28.55
CA ILE A 380 19.00 0.54 -29.93
C ILE A 380 19.49 1.94 -30.34
N LEU A 381 18.66 2.96 -30.10
CA LEU A 381 19.07 4.35 -30.40
C LEU A 381 20.30 4.73 -29.58
N ASN A 382 20.34 4.34 -28.31
CA ASN A 382 21.48 4.58 -27.45
C ASN A 382 22.77 3.96 -28.00
N LEU A 383 22.73 2.67 -28.37
CA LEU A 383 23.88 1.96 -28.95
C LEU A 383 24.38 2.65 -30.22
N ALA A 384 23.49 3.04 -31.13
CA ALA A 384 23.88 3.73 -32.36
C ALA A 384 24.58 5.09 -32.09
N LEU A 385 24.11 5.82 -31.08
CA LEU A 385 24.76 7.06 -30.65
C LEU A 385 26.10 6.77 -29.97
N GLN A 386 26.15 5.77 -29.10
CA GLN A 386 27.36 5.36 -28.40
C GLN A 386 28.48 4.97 -29.36
N ASP A 387 28.18 4.15 -30.36
CA ASP A 387 29.13 3.73 -31.38
C ASP A 387 29.66 4.94 -32.16
N THR A 388 28.75 5.83 -32.61
CA THR A 388 29.14 7.05 -33.34
C THR A 388 30.07 7.94 -32.51
N MET A 389 29.75 8.15 -31.23
CA MET A 389 30.55 9.02 -30.37
C MET A 389 31.89 8.39 -29.96
N SER A 390 31.94 7.07 -29.88
CA SER A 390 33.16 6.34 -29.51
C SER A 390 34.12 6.22 -30.69
N ASP A 391 33.60 6.09 -31.91
CA ASP A 391 34.39 5.95 -33.12
C ASP A 391 34.96 7.31 -33.60
N VAL A 392 34.13 8.36 -33.57
CA VAL A 392 34.54 9.69 -34.04
C VAL A 392 35.35 10.43 -32.98
N GLN A 393 36.66 10.52 -33.19
CA GLN A 393 37.63 11.06 -32.23
C GLN A 393 37.29 12.46 -31.67
N PRO A 394 36.92 13.48 -32.46
CA PRO A 394 36.52 14.79 -31.92
C PRO A 394 35.32 14.72 -30.96
N LEU A 395 34.36 13.82 -31.21
CA LEU A 395 33.19 13.64 -30.35
C LEU A 395 33.58 12.97 -29.04
N ARG A 396 34.40 11.92 -29.12
CA ARG A 396 34.94 11.20 -27.96
C ARG A 396 35.74 12.13 -27.05
N ASN A 397 36.63 12.92 -27.62
CA ASN A 397 37.48 13.86 -26.91
C ASN A 397 36.64 14.96 -26.25
N ALA A 398 35.72 15.57 -26.98
CA ALA A 398 34.81 16.57 -26.42
C ALA A 398 33.99 16.01 -25.25
N LEU A 399 33.40 14.81 -25.36
CA LEU A 399 32.68 14.17 -24.26
C LEU A 399 33.57 13.92 -23.03
N GLY A 400 34.80 13.45 -23.24
CA GLY A 400 35.78 13.27 -22.17
C GLY A 400 36.12 14.58 -21.43
N THR A 401 36.26 15.67 -22.19
CA THR A 401 36.47 17.02 -21.64
C THR A 401 35.26 17.48 -20.81
N LEU A 402 34.04 17.29 -21.32
CA LEU A 402 32.81 17.65 -20.58
C LEU A 402 32.67 16.86 -19.27
N GLN A 403 32.99 15.56 -19.27
CA GLN A 403 32.95 14.76 -18.05
C GLN A 403 34.01 15.19 -17.04
N SER A 404 35.22 15.49 -17.51
CA SER A 404 36.31 15.98 -16.67
C SER A 404 35.94 17.31 -16.01
N LEU A 405 35.32 18.23 -16.76
CA LEU A 405 34.79 19.49 -16.25
C LEU A 405 33.76 19.25 -15.13
N TYR A 406 32.76 18.40 -15.37
CA TYR A 406 31.73 18.07 -14.39
C TYR A 406 32.35 17.49 -13.11
N ASN A 407 33.19 16.46 -13.24
CA ASN A 407 33.84 15.81 -12.11
C ASN A 407 34.68 16.79 -11.29
N PHE A 408 35.36 17.72 -11.95
CA PHE A 408 36.20 18.72 -11.29
C PHE A 408 35.38 19.71 -10.46
N LEU A 409 34.33 20.30 -11.06
CA LEU A 409 33.50 21.30 -10.39
C LEU A 409 32.65 20.69 -9.26
N GLU A 410 32.06 19.52 -9.46
CA GLU A 410 31.24 18.82 -8.46
C GLU A 410 32.05 18.25 -7.28
N ALA A 411 33.31 17.89 -7.49
CA ALA A 411 34.12 17.26 -6.44
C ALA A 411 34.46 18.20 -5.25
N SER A 412 34.09 19.48 -5.30
CA SER A 412 34.31 20.42 -4.20
C SER A 412 33.19 21.44 -4.09
N PRO A 413 32.54 21.59 -2.91
CA PRO A 413 31.54 22.63 -2.67
C PRO A 413 32.05 24.05 -2.95
N LYS A 414 33.36 24.30 -2.76
CA LYS A 414 33.98 25.60 -3.08
C LYS A 414 34.04 25.87 -4.58
N ARG A 415 34.32 24.83 -5.38
CA ARG A 415 34.35 24.92 -6.85
C ARG A 415 32.94 24.98 -7.42
N HIS A 416 32.03 24.21 -6.83
CA HIS A 416 30.59 24.26 -7.14
C HIS A 416 29.95 25.61 -6.76
N ALA A 417 30.40 26.28 -5.71
CA ALA A 417 29.90 27.62 -5.34
C ALA A 417 30.34 28.72 -6.32
N ILE A 418 31.55 28.61 -6.90
CA ILE A 418 32.03 29.51 -7.96
C ILE A 418 31.19 29.34 -9.24
N ASP A 419 30.65 28.14 -9.44
CA ASP A 419 29.71 27.78 -10.49
C ASP A 419 28.29 28.33 -10.18
N GLY A 420 27.74 28.10 -8.97
CA GLY A 420 26.35 28.40 -8.61
C GLY A 420 25.90 29.87 -8.67
N ASP A 421 26.78 30.83 -8.40
CA ASP A 421 26.46 32.28 -8.54
C ASP A 421 26.61 32.80 -9.99
N HIS A 422 27.14 31.98 -10.89
CA HIS A 422 27.50 32.40 -12.25
C HIS A 422 26.82 31.59 -13.36
N LEU A 423 26.44 30.32 -13.13
CA LEU A 423 25.76 29.47 -14.11
C LEU A 423 24.22 29.46 -13.88
N VAL A 424 23.48 29.54 -14.98
CA VAL A 424 22.02 29.45 -15.09
C VAL A 424 21.54 28.01 -15.27
N LEU A 425 22.32 27.15 -15.96
CA LEU A 425 22.01 25.72 -16.06
C LEU A 425 23.02 24.92 -15.26
N THR A 426 22.52 24.03 -14.40
CA THR A 426 23.35 23.09 -13.65
C THR A 426 24.07 22.13 -14.59
N LEU A 427 25.38 21.97 -14.42
CA LEU A 427 26.15 20.96 -15.13
C LEU A 427 25.64 19.56 -14.77
N LYS A 428 25.70 18.65 -15.74
CA LYS A 428 25.19 17.29 -15.57
C LYS A 428 26.28 16.29 -15.91
N SER A 429 26.39 15.25 -15.09
CA SER A 429 27.25 14.10 -15.39
C SER A 429 26.78 13.46 -16.70
N LEU A 430 27.72 13.00 -17.53
CA LEU A 430 27.38 12.10 -18.61
C LEU A 430 27.00 10.76 -17.99
N SER A 431 25.74 10.37 -18.13
CA SER A 431 25.32 9.01 -17.79
C SER A 431 25.82 8.06 -18.88
N GLU A 432 26.39 6.93 -18.46
CA GLU A 432 26.71 5.79 -19.34
C GLU A 432 25.43 5.08 -19.81
N THR A 433 24.42 4.99 -18.95
CA THR A 433 23.18 4.23 -19.20
C THR A 433 22.01 5.08 -19.73
N ARG A 434 22.00 6.40 -19.51
CA ARG A 434 20.89 7.30 -19.90
C ARG A 434 21.36 8.44 -20.80
N TRP A 435 21.51 8.15 -22.10
CA TRP A 435 22.04 9.09 -23.10
C TRP A 435 21.19 10.35 -23.34
N SER A 436 19.89 10.31 -23.03
CA SER A 436 19.02 11.50 -23.08
C SER A 436 19.56 12.64 -22.21
N CYS A 437 20.29 12.30 -21.13
CA CYS A 437 20.95 13.27 -20.25
C CYS A 437 22.20 13.94 -20.88
N ARG A 438 22.78 13.38 -21.95
CA ARG A 438 24.00 13.92 -22.57
C ARG A 438 23.72 15.18 -23.40
N TRP A 439 22.56 15.26 -24.05
CA TRP A 439 22.16 16.50 -24.70
C TRP A 439 22.07 17.63 -23.67
N GLU A 440 21.47 17.35 -22.52
CA GLU A 440 21.34 18.32 -21.43
C GLU A 440 22.70 18.75 -20.88
N ALA A 441 23.66 17.82 -20.74
CA ALA A 441 25.04 18.14 -20.34
C ALA A 441 25.76 19.02 -21.38
N VAL A 442 25.69 18.65 -22.67
CA VAL A 442 26.27 19.43 -23.78
C VAL A 442 25.63 20.81 -23.86
N LYS A 443 24.30 20.89 -23.72
CA LYS A 443 23.54 22.14 -23.71
C LYS A 443 23.97 23.04 -22.55
N ALA A 444 24.04 22.51 -21.34
CA ALA A 444 24.44 23.26 -20.15
C ALA A 444 25.83 23.90 -20.31
N VAL A 445 26.79 23.16 -20.88
CA VAL A 445 28.13 23.67 -21.12
C VAL A 445 28.18 24.68 -22.28
N ARG A 446 27.56 24.35 -23.42
CA ARG A 446 27.58 25.20 -24.63
C ARG A 446 26.90 26.55 -24.42
N GLU A 447 25.76 26.57 -23.73
CA GLU A 447 25.01 27.82 -23.50
C GLU A 447 25.70 28.75 -22.48
N GLN A 448 26.72 28.25 -21.79
CA GLN A 448 27.37 28.96 -20.68
C GLN A 448 28.89 28.94 -20.75
N MET A 449 29.45 28.62 -21.92
CA MET A 449 30.89 28.51 -22.13
C MET A 449 31.69 29.71 -21.60
N PRO A 450 31.27 30.98 -21.83
CA PRO A 450 32.02 32.14 -21.32
C PRO A 450 32.09 32.18 -19.78
N LYS A 451 31.03 31.74 -19.10
CA LYS A 451 30.96 31.71 -17.64
C LYS A 451 31.82 30.59 -17.07
N ILE A 452 31.80 29.43 -17.74
CA ILE A 452 32.64 28.27 -17.38
C ILE A 452 34.13 28.63 -17.54
N ILE A 453 34.51 29.25 -18.65
CA ILE A 453 35.88 29.74 -18.88
C ILE A 453 36.28 30.73 -17.79
N LYS A 454 35.41 31.69 -17.44
CA LYS A 454 35.67 32.64 -16.36
C LYS A 454 35.87 31.95 -15.01
N ALA A 455 35.05 30.95 -14.68
CA ALA A 455 35.19 30.16 -13.46
C ALA A 455 36.52 29.39 -13.42
N LEU A 456 36.89 28.73 -14.53
CA LEU A 456 38.18 28.04 -14.64
C LEU A 456 39.35 29.00 -14.51
N LEU A 457 39.31 30.19 -15.13
CA LEU A 457 40.34 31.24 -15.00
C LEU A 457 40.52 31.79 -13.58
N ILE A 458 39.48 31.71 -12.75
CA ILE A 458 39.58 32.03 -11.31
C ILE A 458 40.29 30.88 -10.60
N LEU A 459 39.93 29.63 -10.92
CA LEU A 459 40.51 28.42 -10.32
C LEU A 459 41.98 28.18 -10.73
N THR A 460 42.42 28.67 -11.89
CA THR A 460 43.84 28.66 -12.27
C THR A 460 44.71 29.60 -11.43
N LYS A 461 44.14 30.33 -10.47
CA LYS A 461 44.86 31.14 -9.49
C LYS A 461 44.75 30.59 -8.06
N ASP A 462 44.18 29.40 -7.90
CA ASP A 462 44.04 28.77 -6.59
C ASP A 462 45.43 28.41 -6.01
N LYS A 463 45.53 28.41 -4.68
CA LYS A 463 46.76 28.06 -3.96
C LYS A 463 46.96 26.55 -3.87
N ASP A 464 45.88 25.77 -3.97
CA ASP A 464 45.94 24.33 -4.01
C ASP A 464 46.51 23.86 -5.35
N THR A 465 47.67 23.20 -5.31
CA THR A 465 48.39 22.73 -6.51
C THR A 465 47.53 21.84 -7.39
N LYS A 466 46.71 20.97 -6.79
CA LYS A 466 45.86 20.05 -7.56
C LYS A 466 44.76 20.82 -8.31
N THR A 467 44.06 21.73 -7.63
CA THR A 467 43.03 22.58 -8.22
C THR A 467 43.61 23.48 -9.32
N TYR A 468 44.81 24.03 -9.12
CA TYR A 468 45.53 24.77 -10.15
C TYR A 468 45.82 23.92 -11.39
N THR A 469 46.47 22.76 -11.22
CA THR A 469 46.87 21.92 -12.36
C THR A 469 45.66 21.38 -13.12
N ASP A 470 44.65 20.88 -12.41
CA ASP A 470 43.44 20.32 -13.02
C ASP A 470 42.64 21.40 -13.77
N SER A 471 42.51 22.61 -13.19
CA SER A 471 41.79 23.71 -13.85
C SER A 471 42.51 24.22 -15.11
N VAL A 472 43.85 24.32 -15.09
CA VAL A 472 44.63 24.68 -16.28
C VAL A 472 44.48 23.62 -17.37
N ALA A 473 44.55 22.34 -17.01
CA ALA A 473 44.39 21.24 -17.96
C ALA A 473 42.99 21.24 -18.59
N ILE A 474 41.93 21.39 -17.79
CA ILE A 474 40.54 21.44 -18.28
C ILE A 474 40.30 22.69 -19.12
N LEU A 475 40.85 23.85 -18.73
CA LEU A 475 40.75 25.09 -19.50
C LEU A 475 41.39 24.95 -20.89
N ASN A 476 42.59 24.38 -20.95
CA ASN A 476 43.25 24.12 -22.23
C ASN A 476 42.46 23.11 -23.06
N ALA A 477 41.94 22.05 -22.45
CA ALA A 477 41.18 21.02 -23.13
C ALA A 477 39.82 21.53 -23.66
N ILE A 478 39.11 22.39 -22.93
CA ILE A 478 37.79 22.90 -23.35
C ILE A 478 37.91 23.98 -24.42
N CYS A 479 39.01 24.74 -24.42
CA CYS A 479 39.31 25.75 -25.43
C CYS A 479 40.02 25.16 -26.65
N ASP A 480 40.54 23.93 -26.60
CA ASP A 480 41.15 23.28 -27.76
C ASP A 480 40.17 23.21 -28.94
N PHE A 481 40.66 23.49 -30.15
CA PHE A 481 39.82 23.56 -31.33
C PHE A 481 39.07 22.24 -31.60
N GLU A 482 39.71 21.10 -31.38
CA GLU A 482 39.08 19.79 -31.58
C GLU A 482 37.92 19.57 -30.60
N SER A 483 38.09 19.97 -29.33
CA SER A 483 37.02 19.94 -28.33
C SER A 483 35.88 20.92 -28.65
N VAL A 484 36.20 22.14 -29.09
CA VAL A 484 35.21 23.15 -29.49
C VAL A 484 34.40 22.63 -30.68
N PHE A 485 35.07 22.15 -31.72
CA PHE A 485 34.44 21.57 -32.91
C PHE A 485 33.62 20.32 -32.55
N GLY A 486 34.17 19.42 -31.73
CA GLY A 486 33.48 18.24 -31.22
C GLY A 486 32.21 18.61 -30.44
N SER A 487 32.25 19.65 -29.61
CA SER A 487 31.08 20.14 -28.86
C SER A 487 29.97 20.68 -29.78
N ILE A 488 30.33 21.30 -30.91
CA ILE A 488 29.39 21.79 -31.93
C ILE A 488 28.72 20.60 -32.63
N LEU A 489 29.52 19.61 -33.04
CA LEU A 489 28.99 18.41 -33.67
C LEU A 489 28.08 17.61 -32.73
N LEU A 490 28.47 17.45 -31.45
CA LEU A 490 27.65 16.86 -30.41
C LEU A 490 26.30 17.57 -30.30
N LYS A 491 26.29 18.91 -30.33
CA LYS A 491 25.06 19.69 -30.32
C LYS A 491 24.17 19.34 -31.53
N VAL A 492 24.73 19.28 -32.73
CA VAL A 492 23.95 18.94 -33.94
C VAL A 492 23.36 17.54 -33.81
N ILE A 493 24.15 16.54 -33.42
CA ILE A 493 23.68 15.15 -33.37
C ILE A 493 22.66 14.97 -32.25
N LEU A 494 23.02 15.35 -31.02
CA LEU A 494 22.22 15.05 -29.82
C LEU A 494 20.93 15.87 -29.75
N SER A 495 20.92 17.13 -30.22
CA SER A 495 19.68 17.91 -30.26
C SER A 495 18.65 17.30 -31.23
N ASN A 496 19.09 16.79 -32.38
CA ASN A 496 18.21 16.17 -33.38
C ASN A 496 17.75 14.76 -33.00
N THR A 497 18.42 14.09 -32.07
CA THR A 497 18.04 12.76 -31.57
C THR A 497 17.29 12.81 -30.24
N SER A 498 17.32 13.95 -29.55
CA SER A 498 16.69 14.14 -28.24
C SER A 498 15.17 13.90 -28.25
N SER A 499 14.48 14.41 -29.28
CA SER A 499 13.02 14.24 -29.44
C SER A 499 12.64 12.77 -29.61
N GLN A 500 13.40 12.04 -30.43
CA GLN A 500 13.21 10.60 -30.63
C GLN A 500 13.46 9.84 -29.32
N SER A 501 14.56 10.14 -28.61
CA SER A 501 14.87 9.50 -27.33
C SER A 501 13.76 9.70 -26.30
N ASN A 502 13.26 10.94 -26.18
CA ASN A 502 12.19 11.28 -25.23
C ASN A 502 10.87 10.60 -25.60
N HIS A 503 10.56 10.49 -26.90
CA HIS A 503 9.35 9.81 -27.36
C HIS A 503 9.42 8.30 -27.09
N LEU A 504 10.55 7.65 -27.37
CA LEU A 504 10.74 6.21 -27.15
C LEU A 504 10.65 5.79 -25.67
N GLN A 505 10.95 6.71 -24.75
CA GLN A 505 10.86 6.50 -23.30
C GLN A 505 9.54 7.01 -22.69
N GLY A 506 8.65 7.57 -23.52
CA GLY A 506 7.39 8.16 -23.07
C GLY A 506 6.28 7.13 -22.88
N LYS A 507 5.38 7.37 -21.92
CA LYS A 507 4.22 6.50 -21.63
C LYS A 507 3.26 6.32 -22.82
N GLY A 508 3.18 7.33 -23.69
CA GLY A 508 2.34 7.34 -24.88
C GLY A 508 3.03 6.84 -26.15
N VAL A 509 4.12 6.09 -26.03
CA VAL A 509 4.87 5.59 -27.20
C VAL A 509 3.96 4.74 -28.10
N ASP A 510 3.97 5.06 -29.38
CA ASP A 510 3.31 4.30 -30.42
C ASP A 510 4.29 4.04 -31.57
N VAL A 511 4.21 2.84 -32.16
CA VAL A 511 5.20 2.40 -33.15
C VAL A 511 5.17 3.25 -34.43
N ILE A 512 4.01 3.83 -34.77
CA ILE A 512 3.83 4.62 -36.00
C ILE A 512 4.55 5.96 -35.85
N THR A 513 4.30 6.68 -34.75
CA THR A 513 4.97 7.94 -34.44
C THR A 513 6.45 7.72 -34.18
N ALA A 514 6.83 6.64 -33.46
CA ALA A 514 8.23 6.30 -33.24
C ALA A 514 9.00 6.09 -34.56
N LYS A 515 8.39 5.42 -35.55
CA LYS A 515 8.95 5.26 -36.89
C LYS A 515 9.05 6.59 -37.63
N ARG A 516 7.99 7.39 -37.65
CA ARG A 516 7.98 8.71 -38.30
C ARG A 516 9.06 9.62 -37.73
N ASN A 517 9.20 9.67 -36.41
CA ASN A 517 10.22 10.46 -35.75
C ASN A 517 11.63 9.95 -36.07
N ALA A 518 11.84 8.62 -36.12
CA ALA A 518 13.11 8.06 -36.57
C ALA A 518 13.45 8.47 -38.02
N ASP A 519 12.49 8.37 -38.94
CA ASP A 519 12.66 8.79 -40.34
C ASP A 519 12.98 10.29 -40.45
N LEU A 520 12.30 11.13 -39.65
CA LEU A 520 12.57 12.57 -39.57
C LEU A 520 13.97 12.87 -39.03
N THR A 521 14.40 12.21 -37.94
CA THR A 521 15.75 12.35 -37.40
C THR A 521 16.80 11.96 -38.43
N ILE A 522 16.64 10.83 -39.12
CA ILE A 522 17.54 10.38 -40.19
C ILE A 522 17.59 11.41 -41.32
N ASN A 523 16.44 11.88 -41.79
CA ASN A 523 16.37 12.85 -42.88
C ASN A 523 17.01 14.19 -42.50
N THR A 524 16.83 14.65 -41.27
CA THR A 524 17.47 15.88 -40.77
C THR A 524 18.98 15.72 -40.70
N LEU A 525 19.49 14.62 -40.12
CA LEU A 525 20.94 14.38 -40.06
C LEU A 525 21.56 14.21 -41.45
N ARG A 526 20.86 13.56 -42.40
CA ARG A 526 21.29 13.48 -43.81
C ARG A 526 21.37 14.85 -44.47
N LYS A 527 20.39 15.73 -44.22
CA LYS A 527 20.44 17.11 -44.71
C LYS A 527 21.59 17.90 -44.09
N CYS A 528 21.97 17.62 -42.84
CA CYS A 528 23.16 18.23 -42.22
C CYS A 528 24.47 17.77 -42.88
N ARG A 529 24.50 16.60 -43.52
CA ARG A 529 25.70 16.02 -44.14
C ARG A 529 25.92 16.56 -45.57
N ASN A 530 26.34 17.82 -45.68
CA ASN A 530 26.81 18.42 -46.93
C ASN A 530 27.94 19.43 -46.67
N GLU A 531 28.66 19.79 -47.72
CA GLU A 531 29.83 20.69 -47.67
C GLU A 531 29.50 22.05 -47.08
N LYS A 532 28.43 22.70 -47.53
CA LYS A 532 27.97 23.98 -46.98
C LYS A 532 27.71 23.93 -45.47
N ASN A 533 27.05 22.88 -44.99
CA ASN A 533 26.80 22.72 -43.56
C ASN A 533 28.09 22.42 -42.78
N PHE A 534 29.02 21.66 -43.38
CA PHE A 534 30.34 21.45 -42.78
C PHE A 534 31.11 22.76 -42.65
N GLU A 535 31.18 23.57 -43.70
CA GLU A 535 31.81 24.89 -43.71
C GLU A 535 31.21 25.79 -42.62
N LEU A 536 29.88 25.87 -42.52
CA LEU A 536 29.20 26.63 -41.47
C LEU A 536 29.56 26.16 -40.05
N LEU A 537 29.70 24.84 -39.83
CA LEU A 537 30.09 24.30 -38.53
C LEU A 537 31.57 24.58 -38.23
N TRP A 538 32.42 24.51 -39.26
CA TRP A 538 33.85 24.79 -39.16
C TRP A 538 34.13 26.26 -38.88
N GLU A 539 33.53 27.17 -39.64
CA GLU A 539 33.63 28.62 -39.42
C GLU A 539 33.13 29.00 -38.02
N ARG A 540 32.02 28.39 -37.60
CA ARG A 540 31.52 28.59 -36.23
C ARG A 540 32.49 28.07 -35.17
N ALA A 541 33.09 26.90 -35.38
CA ALA A 541 34.09 26.38 -34.46
C ALA A 541 35.33 27.26 -34.40
N HIS A 542 35.75 27.81 -35.54
CA HIS A 542 36.87 28.73 -35.61
C HIS A 542 36.57 30.04 -34.88
N ALA A 543 35.39 30.62 -35.09
CA ALA A 543 34.94 31.80 -34.36
C ALA A 543 34.83 31.55 -32.85
N ASP A 544 34.19 30.44 -32.45
CA ASP A 544 34.04 30.04 -31.04
C ASP A 544 35.41 29.74 -30.38
N HIS A 545 36.44 29.32 -31.13
CA HIS A 545 37.79 29.01 -30.62
C HIS A 545 38.69 30.26 -30.51
N VAL A 546 38.55 31.22 -31.43
CA VAL A 546 39.32 32.47 -31.41
C VAL A 546 38.83 33.42 -30.32
N GLN A 547 37.54 33.38 -30.01
CA GLN A 547 36.90 34.16 -28.94
C GLN A 547 37.18 33.57 -27.55
#